data_AF-A0A950YN59-F1
#
_entry.id   AF-A0A950YN59-F1
#
_cell.length_a   1.000
_cell.length_b   1.000
_cell.length_c   1.000
_cell.angle_alpha   90.00
_cell.angle_beta   90.00
_cell.angle_gamma   90.00
#
_symmetry.space_group_name_H-M   'P 1'
#
loop_
_entity.id
_entity.type
_entity.pdbx_description
1 polymer ?
#
loop_
_entity_poly.entity_id
_entity_poly.type
_entity_poly.pdbx_seq_one_letter_code
_entity_poly.pdbx_strand_id
1 'polypeptide(L)' 'PNPIDRYAIGDRTAGLRRNRDGSLDILLQHAVPRRDGSNWLPAPAGRFIVALRLYQPKNSVLHGSWPLPKITRLGRR' A
#
# COMPACT_ATOMS: atom_id res chain seq x y z
N PRO A 1 -9.83 -13.95 3.40
CA PRO A 1 -10.95 -13.16 3.96
C PRO A 1 -10.44 -12.08 4.92
N ASN A 2 -10.97 -10.85 4.80
CA ASN A 2 -10.73 -9.75 5.74
C ASN A 2 -12.02 -8.92 5.96
N PRO A 3 -12.13 -8.13 7.04
CA PRO A 3 -13.40 -7.49 7.44
C PRO A 3 -14.00 -6.49 6.45
N ILE A 4 -13.23 -6.01 5.48
CA ILE A 4 -13.68 -5.02 4.48
C ILE A 4 -13.56 -5.53 3.04
N ASP A 5 -13.34 -6.85 2.88
CA ASP A 5 -13.14 -7.55 1.62
C ASP A 5 -12.15 -6.88 0.65
N ARG A 6 -11.09 -6.27 1.19
CA ARG A 6 -10.07 -5.54 0.40
C ARG A 6 -8.78 -6.34 0.25
N TYR A 7 -8.35 -6.59 -0.99
CA TYR A 7 -7.09 -7.30 -1.30
C TYR A 7 -6.14 -6.50 -2.20
N ALA A 8 -6.56 -5.31 -2.63
CA ALA A 8 -5.73 -4.38 -3.37
C ALA A 8 -6.05 -2.95 -2.94
N ILE A 9 -5.06 -2.08 -3.08
CA ILE A 9 -5.21 -0.64 -2.94
C ILE A 9 -4.33 0.01 -4.01
N GLY A 10 -4.83 1.08 -4.62
CA GLY A 10 -4.19 1.72 -5.76
C GLY A 10 -4.96 2.97 -6.18
N ASP A 11 -4.51 3.61 -7.25
CA ASP A 11 -5.04 4.86 -7.80
C ASP A 11 -6.57 4.88 -8.01
N ARG A 12 -7.20 3.73 -8.26
CA ARG A 12 -8.65 3.59 -8.43
C ARG A 12 -9.43 3.41 -7.12
N THR A 13 -8.76 3.38 -5.97
CA THR A 13 -9.41 3.22 -4.67
C THR A 13 -10.07 4.53 -4.25
N ALA A 14 -11.37 4.49 -3.95
CA ALA A 14 -12.09 5.67 -3.45
C ALA A 14 -11.55 6.10 -2.07
N GLY A 15 -11.47 7.41 -1.84
CA GLY A 15 -11.12 7.99 -0.54
C GLY A 15 -9.64 7.88 -0.15
N LEU A 16 -8.72 7.68 -1.10
CA LEU A 16 -7.28 7.73 -0.82
C LEU A 16 -6.87 9.07 -0.22
N ARG A 17 -6.09 9.02 0.86
CA ARG A 17 -5.52 10.19 1.52
C ARG A 17 -4.06 10.30 1.18
N ARG A 18 -3.70 11.36 0.46
CA ARG A 18 -2.32 11.67 0.09
C ARG A 18 -1.66 12.55 1.14
N ASN A 19 -0.34 12.43 1.23
CA ASN A 19 0.49 13.33 2.01
C ASN A 19 0.56 14.71 1.35
N ARG A 20 1.07 15.71 2.07
CA ARG A 20 1.19 17.10 1.58
C ARG A 20 2.07 17.21 0.33
N ASP A 21 3.05 16.33 0.19
CA ASP A 21 3.94 16.22 -0.97
C ASP A 21 3.34 15.40 -2.13
N GLY A 22 2.08 14.94 -2.01
CA GLY A 22 1.40 14.11 -2.99
C GLY A 22 1.71 12.62 -2.92
N SER A 23 2.65 12.21 -2.06
CA SER A 23 2.97 10.79 -1.84
C SER A 23 1.81 10.04 -1.18
N LEU A 24 1.87 8.70 -1.25
CA LEU A 24 0.85 7.81 -0.70
C LEU A 24 1.50 6.78 0.22
N ASP A 25 1.16 6.84 1.50
CA ASP A 25 1.53 5.80 2.46
C ASP A 25 0.41 4.76 2.52
N ILE A 26 0.78 3.49 2.36
CA ILE A 26 -0.13 2.35 2.50
C ILE A 26 0.25 1.56 3.75
N LEU A 27 -0.71 1.42 4.66
CA LEU A 27 -0.52 0.65 5.88
C LEU A 27 -0.89 -0.82 5.64
N LEU A 28 0.10 -1.70 5.72
CA LEU A 28 -0.06 -3.15 5.59
C LEU A 28 -0.10 -3.77 6.99
N GLN A 29 -1.26 -4.18 7.47
CA GLN A 29 -1.38 -4.84 8.77
C GLN A 29 -2.66 -5.67 8.91
N HIS A 30 -2.64 -6.63 9.84
CA HIS A 30 -3.77 -7.52 10.13
C HIS A 30 -4.90 -6.83 10.92
N ALA A 31 -4.56 -6.20 12.04
CA ALA A 31 -5.54 -5.55 12.89
C ALA A 31 -6.10 -4.28 12.22
N VAL A 32 -7.36 -3.97 12.48
CA VAL A 32 -7.96 -2.69 12.07
C VAL A 32 -7.16 -1.54 12.70
N PRO A 33 -6.70 -0.54 11.93
CA PRO A 33 -5.97 0.60 12.47
C PRO A 33 -6.84 1.39 13.46
N ARG A 34 -6.24 1.82 14.58
CA ARG A 34 -6.94 2.67 15.57
C ARG A 34 -7.19 4.10 15.08
N ARG A 35 -6.48 4.52 14.04
CA ARG A 35 -6.57 5.88 13.50
C ARG A 35 -7.41 5.85 12.24
N ASP A 36 -8.52 6.58 12.27
CA ASP A 36 -9.38 6.73 11.11
C ASP A 36 -8.66 7.41 9.93
N GLY A 37 -8.93 6.88 8.74
CA GLY A 37 -8.42 7.40 7.48
C GLY A 37 -6.95 7.07 7.21
N SER A 38 -6.44 5.90 7.57
CA SER A 38 -5.23 5.35 6.94
C SER A 38 -5.57 4.70 5.60
N ASN A 39 -4.70 4.78 4.58
CA ASN A 39 -4.81 3.94 3.38
C ASN A 39 -4.43 2.50 3.75
N TRP A 40 -5.35 1.81 4.41
CA TRP A 40 -5.12 0.48 4.98
C TRP A 40 -5.43 -0.61 3.96
N LEU A 41 -4.47 -1.53 3.83
CA LEU A 41 -4.65 -2.80 3.15
C LEU A 41 -4.52 -3.92 4.20
N PRO A 42 -5.63 -4.61 4.50
CA PRO A 42 -5.60 -5.77 5.38
C PRO A 42 -4.61 -6.82 4.88
N ALA A 43 -3.76 -7.31 5.78
CA ALA A 43 -2.82 -8.39 5.51
C ALA A 43 -3.02 -9.55 6.51
N PRO A 44 -2.67 -10.80 6.15
CA PRO A 44 -2.65 -11.90 7.10
C PRO A 44 -1.69 -11.65 8.26
N ALA A 45 -1.95 -12.24 9.43
CA ALA A 45 -0.99 -12.26 10.54
C ALA A 45 0.26 -13.13 10.23
N GLY A 46 0.13 -14.06 9.27
CA GLY A 46 1.20 -14.94 8.81
C GLY A 46 1.99 -14.36 7.64
N ARG A 47 2.72 -15.23 6.93
CA ARG A 47 3.49 -14.85 5.73
C ARG A 47 2.56 -14.43 4.60
N PHE A 48 2.96 -13.40 3.87
CA PHE A 48 2.28 -12.94 2.65
C PHE A 48 3.29 -12.34 1.68
N ILE A 49 2.87 -12.17 0.44
CA ILE A 49 3.63 -11.49 -0.61
C ILE A 49 2.86 -10.22 -0.98
N VAL A 50 3.60 -9.15 -1.29
CA VAL A 50 3.04 -7.92 -1.86
C VAL A 50 3.48 -7.83 -3.31
N ALA A 51 2.51 -7.63 -4.20
CA ALA A 51 2.76 -7.43 -5.62
C ALA A 51 2.39 -5.99 -6.02
N LEU A 52 3.36 -5.25 -6.56
CA LEU A 52 3.10 -3.96 -7.20
C LEU A 52 2.74 -4.19 -8.66
N ARG A 53 1.61 -3.62 -9.11
CA ARG A 53 1.19 -3.64 -10.52
C ARG A 53 1.22 -2.23 -11.08
N LEU A 54 1.86 -2.07 -12.24
CA LEU A 54 1.93 -0.83 -12.97
C LEU A 54 1.29 -1.05 -14.35
N TYR A 55 0.28 -0.24 -14.66
CA TYR A 55 -0.42 -0.31 -15.95
C TYR A 55 0.13 0.78 -16.85
N GLN A 56 0.69 0.39 -17.99
CA GLN A 56 1.39 1.30 -18.92
C GLN A 56 2.50 2.11 -18.22
N PRO A 57 3.50 1.45 -17.61
CA PRO A 57 4.57 2.14 -16.90
C PRO A 57 5.40 3.00 -17.87
N LYS A 58 5.92 4.13 -17.36
CA LYS A 58 6.88 4.97 -18.09
C LYS A 58 8.21 4.23 -18.28
N ASN A 59 9.00 4.65 -19.28
CA ASN A 59 10.33 4.08 -19.57
C ASN A 59 11.27 4.06 -18.36
N SER A 60 11.17 5.01 -17.42
CA SER A 60 11.99 5.01 -16.21
C SER A 60 11.79 3.76 -15.34
N VAL A 61 10.59 3.21 -15.31
CA VAL A 61 10.31 1.94 -14.61
C VAL A 61 10.87 0.78 -15.42
N LEU A 62 10.63 0.75 -16.73
CA LEU A 62 11.08 -0.32 -17.62
C LEU A 62 12.61 -0.45 -17.66
N HIS A 63 13.31 0.68 -17.58
CA HIS A 63 14.77 0.74 -17.56
C HIS A 63 15.35 0.70 -16.13
N GLY A 64 14.51 0.55 -15.10
CA GLY A 64 14.95 0.41 -13.70
C GLY A 64 15.52 1.67 -13.06
N SER A 65 15.37 2.86 -13.68
CA SER A 65 15.85 4.12 -13.11
C SER A 65 14.89 4.73 -12.09
N TRP A 66 13.64 4.27 -12.03
CA TRP A 66 12.71 4.61 -10.97
C TRP A 66 12.84 3.64 -9.78
N PRO A 67 13.15 4.13 -8.57
CA PRO A 67 13.26 3.27 -7.40
C PRO A 67 11.87 2.77 -6.96
N LEU A 68 11.74 1.45 -6.81
CA LEU A 68 10.53 0.86 -6.24
C LEU A 68 10.31 1.34 -4.79
N PRO A 69 9.06 1.63 -4.39
CA PRO A 69 8.74 1.95 -3.01
C PRO A 69 9.16 0.80 -2.09
N LYS A 70 9.91 1.14 -1.03
CA LYS A 70 10.34 0.16 -0.03
C LYS A 70 9.19 -0.16 0.92
N ILE A 71 9.07 -1.42 1.30
CA ILE A 71 8.21 -1.84 2.41
C ILE A 71 9.04 -1.77 3.68
N THR A 72 8.63 -0.89 4.60
CA THR A 72 9.31 -0.71 5.88
C THR A 72 8.47 -1.30 7.01
N ARG A 73 9.09 -2.14 7.83
CA ARG A 73 8.45 -2.62 9.06
C ARG A 73 8.40 -1.49 10.07
N LEU A 74 7.20 -1.02 10.39
CA LEU A 74 7.00 -0.12 11.51
C LEU A 74 7.25 -0.92 12.80
N GLY A 75 8.10 -0.41 13.68
CA GLY A 75 8.41 -1.07 14.96
C GLY A 75 7.13 -1.41 15.72
N ARG A 76 7.17 -2.47 16.55
CA ARG A 76 6.06 -2.74 17.46
C ARG A 76 5.96 -1.55 18.42
N ARG A 77 4.85 -0.82 18.36
CA ARG A 77 4.42 0.01 19.50
C ARG A 77 3.85 -0.90 20.57
#